data_AF-A0A1E1WM82-F1
#
_entry.id   AF-A0A1E1WM82-F1
#
_cell.length_a   1.000
_cell.length_b   1.000
_cell.length_c   1.000
_cell.angle_alpha   90.00
_cell.angle_beta   90.00
_cell.angle_gamma   90.00
#
_symmetry.space_group_name_H-M   'P 1'
#
loop_
_entity.id
_entity.type
_entity.pdbx_description
1 polymer ?
#
loop_
_entity_poly.entity_id
_entity_poly.type
_entity_poly.pdbx_seq_one_letter_code
_entity_poly.pdbx_strand_id
1 'polypeptide(L)'
;FHARTTAKLDAVQQVIFIAMGFQMKDVDDIATELGLPGSQVLAKFYEACKKINATLNAVLEDTVAKEIGINDMTSEATEATDGKVKQSLQEELSKAAKELERKQRKELSKLMGEDLAQYRIKGSDLDW
;
A
#
# COMPACT_ATOMS: atom_id res chain seq x y z
N PHE A 1 -14.90 -26.82 8.44
CA PHE A 1 -14.12 -26.07 7.43
C PHE A 1 -12.67 -25.98 7.89
N HIS A 2 -11.81 -26.90 7.43
CA HIS A 2 -10.36 -26.85 7.66
C HIS A 2 -9.63 -26.66 6.32
N ALA A 3 -10.07 -25.67 5.54
CA ALA A 3 -9.24 -25.17 4.46
C ALA A 3 -8.18 -24.28 5.11
N ARG A 4 -6.90 -24.68 5.04
CA ARG A 4 -5.78 -23.80 5.41
C ARG A 4 -5.64 -22.72 4.33
N THR A 5 -6.58 -21.78 4.30
CA THR A 5 -6.49 -20.59 3.46
C THR A 5 -5.78 -19.50 4.26
N THR A 6 -4.66 -19.01 3.73
CA THR A 6 -3.88 -17.89 4.32
C THR A 6 -4.65 -16.56 4.29
N ALA A 7 -5.80 -16.51 3.62
CA ALA A 7 -6.64 -15.32 3.53
C ALA A 7 -7.14 -14.89 4.92
N LYS A 8 -6.56 -13.82 5.47
CA LYS A 8 -6.98 -13.19 6.73
C LYS A 8 -8.31 -12.44 6.54
N LEU A 9 -9.40 -13.19 6.58
CA LEU A 9 -10.76 -12.68 6.56
C LEU A 9 -11.20 -12.33 7.98
N ASP A 10 -11.85 -11.17 8.12
CA ASP A 10 -12.47 -10.76 9.38
C ASP A 10 -13.67 -11.68 9.72
N ALA A 11 -14.04 -11.76 11.00
CA ALA A 11 -15.12 -12.65 11.46
C ALA A 11 -16.43 -12.42 10.70
N VAL A 12 -16.79 -11.15 10.47
CA VAL A 12 -17.98 -10.78 9.70
C VAL A 12 -17.87 -11.23 8.24
N GLN A 13 -16.69 -11.13 7.63
CA GLN A 13 -16.45 -11.57 6.26
C GLN A 13 -16.61 -13.08 6.11
N GLN A 14 -16.16 -13.86 7.11
CA GLN A 14 -16.33 -15.31 7.14
C GLN A 14 -17.80 -15.70 7.28
N VAL A 15 -18.53 -15.05 8.19
CA VAL A 15 -19.98 -15.28 8.39
C VAL A 15 -20.75 -14.98 7.10
N ILE A 16 -20.46 -13.85 6.45
CA ILE A 16 -21.10 -13.47 5.19
C ILE A 16 -20.87 -14.52 4.10
N PHE A 17 -19.65 -15.05 3.99
CA PHE A 17 -19.35 -16.12 3.02
C PHE A 17 -20.09 -17.43 3.32
N ILE A 18 -20.26 -17.78 4.60
CA ILE A 18 -21.04 -18.96 4.99
C ILE A 18 -22.53 -18.72 4.73
N ALA A 19 -23.05 -17.54 5.07
CA ALA A 19 -24.45 -17.21 4.92
C ALA A 19 -24.88 -17.17 3.45
N MET A 20 -24.12 -16.50 2.58
CA MET A 20 -24.42 -16.47 1.14
C MET A 20 -24.01 -17.76 0.42
N GLY A 21 -22.84 -18.30 0.72
CA GLY A 21 -22.27 -19.42 -0.04
C GLY A 21 -22.79 -20.79 0.37
N PHE A 22 -23.06 -21.02 1.66
CA PHE A 22 -23.50 -22.32 2.18
C PHE A 22 -24.97 -22.34 2.59
N GLN A 23 -25.45 -21.28 3.24
CA GLN A 23 -26.83 -21.19 3.71
C GLN A 23 -27.79 -20.61 2.65
N MET A 24 -27.27 -20.10 1.52
CA MET A 24 -28.04 -19.51 0.43
C MET A 24 -29.01 -18.41 0.90
N LYS A 25 -28.57 -17.57 1.84
CA LYS A 25 -29.35 -16.42 2.32
C LYS A 25 -29.13 -15.20 1.43
N ASP A 26 -30.18 -14.40 1.28
CA ASP A 26 -30.11 -13.13 0.58
C ASP A 26 -29.43 -12.05 1.42
N VAL A 27 -28.97 -10.99 0.74
CA VAL A 27 -28.26 -9.87 1.39
C VAL A 27 -29.14 -9.19 2.44
N ASP A 28 -30.44 -9.09 2.20
CA ASP A 28 -31.38 -8.45 3.12
C ASP A 28 -31.58 -9.26 4.41
N ASP A 29 -31.59 -10.60 4.32
CA ASP A 29 -31.65 -11.48 5.49
C ASP A 29 -30.38 -11.34 6.35
N ILE A 30 -29.22 -11.33 5.69
CA ILE A 30 -27.91 -11.16 6.33
C ILE A 30 -27.80 -9.77 6.97
N ALA A 31 -28.27 -8.72 6.28
CA ALA A 31 -28.32 -7.35 6.80
C ALA A 31 -29.16 -7.26 8.07
N THR A 32 -30.32 -7.95 8.09
CA THR A 32 -31.22 -7.99 9.24
C THR A 32 -30.59 -8.75 10.42
N GLU A 33 -29.95 -9.89 10.16
CA GLU A 33 -29.31 -10.72 11.21
C GLU A 33 -28.09 -10.06 11.84
N LEU A 34 -27.26 -9.39 11.04
CA LEU A 34 -26.07 -8.68 11.53
C LEU A 34 -26.38 -7.26 12.04
N GLY A 35 -27.59 -6.75 11.82
CA GLY A 35 -27.96 -5.36 12.16
C GLY A 35 -27.16 -4.33 11.37
N LEU A 36 -26.75 -4.66 10.14
CA LEU A 36 -25.94 -3.80 9.27
C LEU A 36 -26.74 -3.38 8.03
N PRO A 37 -26.51 -2.18 7.47
CA PRO A 37 -27.08 -1.82 6.18
C PRO A 37 -26.61 -2.79 5.09
N GLY A 38 -27.51 -3.20 4.17
CA GLY A 38 -27.18 -4.12 3.07
C GLY A 38 -25.99 -3.66 2.21
N SER A 39 -25.82 -2.34 2.06
CA SER A 39 -24.64 -1.76 1.38
C SER A 39 -23.31 -2.08 2.08
N GLN A 40 -23.29 -2.16 3.41
CA GLN A 40 -22.10 -2.54 4.17
C GLN A 40 -21.83 -4.04 4.08
N VAL A 41 -22.88 -4.87 4.07
CA VAL A 41 -22.75 -6.31 3.84
C VAL A 41 -22.08 -6.57 2.49
N LEU A 42 -22.54 -5.89 1.43
CA LEU A 42 -21.93 -5.97 0.11
C LEU A 42 -20.49 -5.45 0.09
N ALA A 43 -20.22 -4.35 0.78
CA ALA A 43 -18.86 -3.80 0.87
C ALA A 43 -17.89 -4.79 1.55
N LYS A 44 -18.32 -5.41 2.66
CA LYS A 44 -17.53 -6.42 3.37
C LYS A 44 -17.31 -7.67 2.52
N PHE A 45 -18.32 -8.08 1.75
CA PHE A 45 -18.19 -9.18 0.79
C PHE A 45 -17.17 -8.84 -0.31
N TYR A 46 -17.23 -7.65 -0.89
CA TYR A 46 -16.27 -7.22 -1.91
C TYR A 46 -14.84 -7.14 -1.37
N GLU A 47 -14.64 -6.62 -0.16
CA GLU A 47 -13.33 -6.63 0.52
C GLU A 47 -12.80 -8.05 0.71
N ALA A 48 -13.66 -9.00 1.07
CA ALA A 48 -13.29 -10.40 1.22
C ALA A 48 -12.86 -11.01 -0.13
N CYS A 49 -13.60 -10.76 -1.22
CA CYS A 49 -13.25 -11.18 -2.57
C CYS A 49 -11.91 -10.62 -3.05
N LYS A 50 -11.60 -9.36 -2.70
CA LYS A 50 -10.28 -8.75 -2.98
C LYS A 50 -9.16 -9.48 -2.25
N LYS A 51 -9.33 -9.77 -0.96
CA LYS A 51 -8.34 -10.50 -0.16
C LYS A 51 -8.11 -11.91 -0.68
N ILE A 52 -9.17 -12.60 -1.10
CA ILE A 52 -9.07 -13.93 -1.70
C ILE A 52 -8.29 -13.86 -3.02
N ASN A 53 -8.62 -12.93 -3.92
CA ASN A 53 -7.86 -12.73 -5.16
C ASN A 53 -6.38 -12.44 -4.90
N ALA A 54 -6.07 -11.53 -3.97
CA ALA A 54 -4.69 -11.22 -3.61
C ALA A 54 -3.94 -12.46 -3.09
N THR A 55 -4.60 -13.30 -2.29
CA THR A 55 -4.01 -14.54 -1.76
C THR A 55 -3.75 -15.55 -2.90
N LEU A 56 -4.69 -15.68 -3.84
CA LEU A 56 -4.52 -16.58 -5.00
C LEU A 56 -3.38 -16.10 -5.90
N ASN A 57 -3.29 -14.80 -6.18
CA ASN A 57 -2.20 -14.23 -6.96
C ASN A 57 -0.85 -14.46 -6.28
N ALA A 58 -0.76 -14.26 -4.96
CA ALA A 58 0.47 -14.55 -4.21
C ALA A 58 0.91 -16.02 -4.32
N VAL A 59 -0.04 -16.97 -4.33
CA VAL A 59 0.26 -18.40 -4.53
C VAL A 59 0.73 -18.69 -5.96
N LEU A 60 0.13 -18.04 -6.96
CA LEU A 60 0.57 -18.16 -8.36
C LEU A 60 1.97 -17.57 -8.53
N GLU A 61 2.22 -16.39 -7.98
CA GLU A 61 3.54 -15.74 -7.99
C GLU A 61 4.61 -16.63 -7.34
N ASP A 62 4.33 -17.22 -6.17
CA ASP A 62 5.23 -18.16 -5.49
C ASP A 62 5.50 -19.42 -6.34
N THR A 63 4.48 -19.92 -7.04
CA THR A 63 4.62 -21.09 -7.92
C THR A 63 5.49 -20.76 -9.14
N VAL A 64 5.26 -19.61 -9.78
CA VAL A 64 6.08 -19.14 -10.91
C VAL A 64 7.52 -18.85 -10.47
N ALA A 65 7.72 -18.25 -9.29
CA ALA A 65 9.06 -18.02 -8.75
C ALA A 65 9.84 -19.33 -8.52
N LYS A 66 9.15 -20.39 -8.07
CA LYS A 66 9.72 -21.74 -7.95
C LYS A 66 10.08 -22.33 -9.31
N GLU A 67 9.23 -22.20 -10.32
CA GLU A 67 9.49 -22.71 -11.67
C GLU A 67 10.62 -21.96 -12.39
N ILE A 68 10.77 -20.65 -12.16
CA ILE A 68 11.86 -19.83 -12.72
C ILE A 68 13.19 -20.06 -11.98
N GLY A 69 13.20 -20.83 -10.88
CA GLY A 69 14.42 -21.19 -10.15
C GLY A 69 14.93 -20.10 -9.19
N ILE A 70 14.11 -19.10 -8.85
CA ILE A 70 14.50 -18.03 -7.91
C ILE A 70 14.74 -18.59 -6.50
N ASN A 71 14.16 -19.76 -6.19
CA ASN A 71 14.36 -20.43 -4.91
C ASN A 71 15.68 -21.21 -4.78
N ASP A 72 16.40 -21.49 -5.88
CA ASP A 72 17.70 -22.15 -5.82
C ASP A 72 18.83 -21.16 -5.47
N MET A 73 18.65 -19.87 -5.76
CA MET A 73 19.58 -18.83 -5.32
C MET A 73 19.38 -18.39 -3.86
N THR A 74 18.24 -18.68 -3.22
CA THR A 74 17.97 -18.23 -1.84
C THR A 74 18.44 -19.21 -0.77
N SER A 75 18.68 -20.49 -1.11
CA SER A 75 19.22 -21.47 -0.15
C SER A 75 20.75 -21.42 -0.01
N GLU A 76 21.49 -20.97 -1.04
CA GLU A 76 22.95 -20.74 -0.92
C GLU A 76 23.33 -19.27 -0.63
N ALA A 77 22.42 -18.31 -0.87
CA ALA A 77 22.68 -16.89 -0.58
C ALA A 77 22.26 -16.45 0.85
N THR A 78 21.79 -17.36 1.70
CA THR A 78 21.47 -17.05 3.10
C THR A 78 22.71 -17.01 4.00
N GLU A 79 23.89 -17.49 3.57
CA GLU A 79 25.13 -17.33 4.34
C GLU A 79 26.04 -16.18 3.85
N ALA A 80 25.83 -15.62 2.65
CA ALA A 80 26.74 -14.60 2.09
C ALA A 80 26.11 -13.23 1.80
N THR A 81 24.79 -13.05 1.95
CA THR A 81 24.12 -11.77 1.56
C THR A 81 23.18 -11.17 2.61
N ASP A 82 23.35 -11.46 3.90
CA ASP A 82 22.64 -10.78 5.01
C ASP A 82 23.12 -9.32 5.28
N GLY A 83 23.89 -8.73 4.36
CA GLY A 83 24.46 -7.39 4.50
C GLY A 83 24.05 -6.36 3.45
N LYS A 84 23.44 -6.75 2.32
CA LYS A 84 23.31 -5.85 1.15
C LYS A 84 21.89 -5.39 0.80
N VAL A 85 20.85 -5.89 1.48
CA VAL A 85 19.46 -5.46 1.29
C VAL A 85 18.84 -4.96 2.61
N LYS A 86 19.65 -4.39 3.51
CA LYS A 86 19.20 -3.77 4.76
C LYS A 86 19.07 -2.25 4.68
N GLN A 87 19.22 -1.65 3.50
CA GLN A 87 18.66 -0.31 3.25
C GLN A 87 17.29 -0.53 2.65
N SER A 88 16.26 -0.37 3.49
CA SER A 88 14.87 -0.40 3.05
C SER A 88 14.68 0.68 1.97
N LEU A 89 13.89 0.41 0.94
CA LEU A 89 13.49 1.41 -0.06
C LEU A 89 12.98 2.70 0.59
N GLN A 90 12.37 2.58 1.77
CA GLN A 90 11.93 3.70 2.60
C GLN A 90 13.08 4.56 3.14
N GLU A 91 14.20 3.94 3.50
CA GLU A 91 15.39 4.64 4.00
C GLU A 91 16.10 5.38 2.87
N GLU A 92 16.23 4.77 1.69
CA GLU A 92 16.74 5.46 0.49
C GLU A 92 15.86 6.64 0.09
N LEU A 93 14.53 6.44 0.10
CA LEU A 93 13.55 7.49 -0.24
C LEU A 93 13.57 8.64 0.78
N SER A 94 13.75 8.32 2.07
CA SER A 94 13.93 9.33 3.13
C SER A 94 15.23 10.13 2.98
N LYS A 95 16.31 9.47 2.55
CA LYS A 95 17.63 10.11 2.35
C LYS A 95 17.60 11.03 1.13
N ALA A 96 16.96 10.59 0.04
CA ALA A 96 16.73 11.40 -1.15
C ALA A 96 15.86 12.63 -0.83
N ALA A 97 14.80 12.47 -0.03
CA ALA A 97 13.94 13.57 0.40
C ALA A 97 14.72 14.62 1.24
N LYS A 98 15.54 14.19 2.20
CA LYS A 98 16.39 15.09 3.00
C LYS A 98 17.43 15.82 2.14
N GLU A 99 17.99 15.15 1.14
CA GLU A 99 18.99 15.77 0.27
C GLU A 99 18.35 16.81 -0.68
N LEU A 100 17.12 16.55 -1.15
CA LEU A 100 16.31 17.51 -1.90
C LEU A 100 15.99 18.74 -1.05
N GLU A 101 15.52 18.54 0.18
CA GLU A 101 15.19 19.64 1.12
C GLU A 101 16.44 20.49 1.42
N ARG A 102 17.59 19.85 1.63
CA ARG A 102 18.86 20.56 1.85
C ARG A 102 19.28 21.37 0.62
N LYS A 103 19.09 20.84 -0.58
CA LYS A 103 19.34 21.58 -1.83
C LYS A 103 18.37 22.76 -1.95
N GLN A 104 17.08 22.54 -1.75
CA GLN A 104 16.06 23.59 -1.77
C GLN A 104 16.36 24.70 -0.75
N ARG A 105 16.75 24.35 0.48
CA ARG A 105 17.12 25.33 1.50
C ARG A 105 18.38 26.10 1.15
N LYS A 106 19.37 25.46 0.52
CA LYS A 106 20.57 26.14 0.02
C LYS A 106 20.26 27.10 -1.12
N GLU A 107 19.42 26.70 -2.07
CA GLU A 107 18.96 27.57 -3.14
C GLU A 107 18.12 28.74 -2.57
N LEU A 108 17.26 28.48 -1.59
CA LEU A 108 16.49 29.53 -0.90
C LEU A 108 17.41 30.51 -0.15
N SER A 109 18.45 30.01 0.52
CA SER A 109 19.43 30.86 1.21
C SER A 109 20.33 31.63 0.24
N LYS A 110 20.67 31.07 -0.93
CA LYS A 110 21.33 31.84 -2.00
C LYS A 110 20.41 32.94 -2.51
N LEU A 111 19.13 32.62 -2.76
CA LEU A 111 18.13 33.56 -3.26
C LEU A 111 17.77 34.65 -2.23
N MET A 112 17.84 34.34 -0.92
CA MET A 112 17.68 35.32 0.17
C MET A 112 18.97 36.10 0.49
N GLY A 113 20.14 35.53 0.20
CA GLY A 113 21.44 36.19 0.39
C GLY A 113 21.84 37.09 -0.77
N GLU A 114 21.23 36.88 -1.94
CA GLU A 114 21.28 37.80 -3.06
C GLU A 114 20.25 38.91 -2.80
N ASP A 115 20.72 40.13 -2.61
CA ASP A 115 19.93 41.27 -2.17
C ASP A 115 18.84 41.62 -3.20
N LEU A 116 17.64 41.03 -3.03
CA LEU A 116 16.43 41.31 -3.81
C LEU A 116 15.96 42.77 -3.66
N ALA A 117 16.60 43.58 -2.80
CA ALA A 117 16.37 45.02 -2.75
C ALA A 117 16.68 45.73 -4.07
N GLN A 118 17.62 45.21 -4.88
CA GLN A 118 17.97 45.81 -6.18
C GLN A 118 16.92 45.57 -7.28
N TYR A 119 16.01 44.61 -7.10
CA TYR A 119 14.87 44.35 -7.99
C TYR A 119 13.53 44.75 -7.38
N ARG A 120 13.53 45.47 -6.24
CA ARG A 120 12.33 46.12 -5.73
C ARG A 120 11.95 47.23 -6.70
N ILE A 121 11.11 46.89 -7.67
CA ILE A 121 10.37 47.87 -8.44
C ILE A 121 9.59 48.68 -7.41
N LYS A 122 9.96 49.95 -7.23
CA LYS A 122 9.03 50.92 -6.64
C LYS A 122 7.81 50.84 -7.56
N GLY A 123 6.70 50.32 -7.06
CA GLY A 123 5.40 50.61 -7.64
C GLY A 123 5.26 52.13 -7.64
N SER A 124 5.64 52.75 -8.76
CA SER A 124 5.15 54.06 -9.09
C SER A 124 3.67 53.84 -9.36
N ASP A 125 2.85 54.52 -8.57
CA ASP A 125 1.40 54.62 -8.68
C ASP A 125 1.01 55.37 -9.97
N LEU A 126 1.51 54.90 -11.12
CA LEU A 126 1.39 55.56 -12.41
C LEU A 126 1.47 54.55 -13.55
N ASP A 127 0.61 53.54 -13.50
CA ASP A 127 -0.02 52.90 -14.66
C ASP A 127 -1.02 51.88 -14.09
N TRP A 128 -2.21 52.39 -13.76
CA TRP A 128 -3.42 51.59 -13.59
C TRP A 128 -4.13 51.46 -14.93
#